data_AF-A0A2L2YM92-F1
#
_entry.id   AF-A0A2L2YM92-F1
#
_cell.length_a   1.000
_cell.length_b   1.000
_cell.length_c   1.000
_cell.angle_alpha   90.00
_cell.angle_beta   90.00
_cell.angle_gamma   90.00
#
_symmetry.space_group_name_H-M   'P 1'
#
loop_
_entity.id
_entity.type
_entity.pdbx_description
1 polymer ?
#
loop_
_entity_poly.entity_id
_entity_poly.type
_entity_poly.pdbx_seq_one_letter_code
_entity_poly.pdbx_strand_id
1 'polypeptide(L)'
;IFCKQKNIIYLIECKTCSLKYIGQTSTEINKRINSHRSVIKNFQKNNNSDIEIIHFQKHSFKDINILILKHIEDLNLRLDHEKIYICKLKTLN
;
A
#
# COMPACT_ATOMS: atom_id res chain seq x y z
N ILE A 1 16.75 7.99 0.37
CA ILE A 1 16.81 7.99 1.86
C ILE A 1 15.43 7.79 2.53
N PHE A 2 14.30 7.97 1.84
CA PHE A 2 12.93 7.84 2.42
C PHE A 2 12.49 6.43 2.87
N CYS A 3 13.27 5.38 2.64
CA CYS A 3 12.86 3.99 2.87
C CYS A 3 12.64 3.62 4.35
N LYS A 4 13.07 4.45 5.31
CA LYS A 4 12.95 4.19 6.76
C LYS A 4 11.93 5.08 7.47
N GLN A 5 11.11 5.83 6.73
CA GLN A 5 10.05 6.66 7.32
C GLN A 5 8.94 5.79 7.91
N LYS A 6 8.36 6.25 9.03
CA LYS A 6 7.30 5.60 9.80
C LYS A 6 6.07 6.52 9.83
N ASN A 7 4.94 5.98 10.29
CA ASN A 7 3.70 6.74 10.52
C ASN A 7 3.27 7.53 9.29
N ILE A 8 3.13 6.85 8.15
CA ILE A 8 2.83 7.49 6.88
C ILE A 8 1.62 6.87 6.21
N ILE A 9 1.00 7.66 5.34
CA ILE A 9 0.10 7.24 4.27
C ILE A 9 0.90 7.20 2.97
N TYR A 10 0.79 6.11 2.23
CA TYR A 10 1.49 5.90 0.96
C TYR A 10 0.53 5.43 -0.14
N LEU A 11 0.98 5.60 -1.37
CA LEU A 11 0.32 5.15 -2.58
C LEU A 11 1.24 4.16 -3.30
N ILE A 12 0.70 3.00 -3.66
CA ILE A 12 1.31 2.06 -4.60
C ILE A 12 0.57 2.18 -5.92
N GLU A 13 1.29 2.41 -7.01
CA GLU A 13 0.74 2.43 -8.36
C GLU A 13 1.33 1.31 -9.19
N CYS A 14 0.48 0.53 -9.84
CA CYS A 14 0.89 -0.49 -10.82
C CYS A 14 1.34 0.19 -12.12
N LYS A 15 2.58 -0.07 -12.55
CA LYS A 15 3.11 0.47 -13.81
C LYS A 15 2.46 -0.16 -15.04
N THR A 16 1.87 -1.35 -14.92
CA THR A 16 1.24 -2.08 -16.04
C THR A 16 -0.13 -1.51 -16.40
N CYS A 17 -0.95 -1.12 -15.42
CA CYS A 17 -2.33 -0.68 -15.67
C CYS A 17 -2.74 0.61 -14.93
N SER A 18 -1.78 1.31 -14.31
CA SER A 18 -1.97 2.58 -13.57
C SER A 18 -2.94 2.50 -12.38
N LEU A 19 -3.26 1.29 -11.93
CA LEU A 19 -4.12 1.07 -10.78
C LEU A 19 -3.41 1.51 -9.51
N LYS A 20 -4.15 2.17 -8.62
CA LYS A 20 -3.63 2.78 -7.39
C LYS A 20 -4.23 2.10 -6.17
N TYR A 21 -3.37 1.84 -5.19
CA TYR A 21 -3.70 1.34 -3.86
C TYR A 21 -3.16 2.33 -2.83
N ILE A 22 -4.00 2.72 -1.88
CA ILE A 22 -3.59 3.53 -0.74
C ILE A 22 -3.43 2.60 0.45
N GLY A 23 -2.33 2.78 1.17
CA GLY A 23 -2.11 2.06 2.41
C GLY A 23 -1.45 2.96 3.44
N GLN A 24 -1.38 2.43 4.65
CA GLN A 24 -0.79 3.12 5.79
C GLN A 24 0.14 2.21 6.58
N THR A 25 1.12 2.80 7.25
CA THR A 25 2.05 2.07 8.12
C THR A 25 2.51 2.90 9.31
N SER A 26 2.55 2.30 10.48
CA SER A 26 3.20 2.83 11.69
C SER A 26 4.65 2.34 11.77
N THR A 27 4.97 1.29 11.02
CA THR A 27 6.33 0.76 10.87
C THR A 27 7.05 1.42 9.69
N GLU A 28 8.35 1.12 9.54
CA GLU A 28 9.14 1.65 8.42
C GLU A 28 8.55 1.20 7.07
N ILE A 29 8.46 2.11 6.11
CA ILE A 29 7.86 1.82 4.80
C ILE A 29 8.53 0.65 4.09
N ASN A 30 9.87 0.54 4.13
CA ASN A 30 10.57 -0.62 3.55
C ASN A 30 10.09 -1.97 4.12
N LYS A 31 9.85 -2.05 5.44
CA LYS A 31 9.37 -3.27 6.10
C LYS A 31 7.95 -3.58 5.66
N ARG A 32 7.07 -2.57 5.59
CA ARG A 32 5.69 -2.74 5.12
C ARG A 32 5.64 -3.22 3.66
N ILE A 33 6.41 -2.60 2.77
CA ILE A 33 6.46 -2.98 1.35
C ILE A 33 7.04 -4.39 1.17
N ASN A 34 8.08 -4.74 1.93
CA ASN A 34 8.62 -6.10 1.92
C ASN A 34 7.61 -7.13 2.45
N SER A 35 6.81 -6.77 3.45
CA SER A 35 5.72 -7.61 3.95
C SER A 35 4.68 -7.86 2.87
N HIS A 36 4.17 -6.82 2.20
CA HIS A 36 3.26 -6.99 1.05
C HIS A 36 3.88 -7.90 -0.02
N ARG A 37 5.14 -7.65 -0.40
CA ARG A 37 5.86 -8.48 -1.40
C ARG A 37 5.94 -9.94 -1.00
N SER A 38 6.24 -10.22 0.27
CA SER A 38 6.32 -11.58 0.81
C SER A 38 4.95 -12.26 0.80
N VAL A 39 3.90 -11.54 1.24
CA VAL A 39 2.52 -12.04 1.21
C VAL A 39 2.12 -12.38 -0.21
N ILE A 40 2.23 -11.44 -1.16
CA ILE A 40 1.87 -11.64 -2.57
C ILE A 40 2.59 -12.86 -3.19
N LYS A 41 3.89 -13.02 -2.91
CA LYS A 41 4.70 -14.13 -3.44
C LYS A 41 4.25 -15.49 -2.90
N ASN A 42 3.90 -15.55 -1.61
CA ASN A 42 3.58 -16.80 -0.92
C ASN A 42 2.06 -17.05 -0.84
N PHE A 43 1.25 -16.14 -1.38
CA PHE A 43 -0.19 -16.20 -1.22
C PHE A 43 -0.81 -17.36 -2.02
N GLN A 44 -1.50 -18.24 -1.32
CA GLN A 44 -2.36 -19.27 -1.93
C GLN A 44 -3.78 -18.73 -1.97
N LYS A 45 -4.39 -18.78 -3.16
CA LYS A 45 -5.69 -18.17 -3.45
C LYS A 45 -6.75 -18.66 -2.47
N ASN A 46 -7.21 -17.79 -1.58
CA ASN A 46 -8.32 -18.05 -0.65
C ASN A 46 -9.38 -16.94 -0.79
N ASN A 47 -10.59 -17.18 -0.29
CA ASN A 47 -11.75 -16.31 -0.57
C ASN A 47 -11.71 -14.93 0.11
N ASN A 48 -10.76 -14.67 1.02
CA ASN A 48 -10.68 -13.43 1.82
C ASN A 48 -9.33 -12.72 1.64
N SER A 49 -8.90 -12.54 0.39
CA SER A 49 -7.65 -11.81 0.12
C SER A 49 -7.91 -10.33 -0.06
N ASP A 50 -7.02 -9.49 0.47
CA ASP A 50 -7.03 -8.06 0.19
C ASP A 50 -6.84 -7.80 -1.32
N ILE A 51 -7.49 -6.76 -1.83
CA ILE A 51 -7.58 -6.52 -3.27
C ILE A 51 -6.20 -6.30 -3.90
N GLU A 52 -5.28 -5.64 -3.18
CA GLU A 52 -3.91 -5.46 -3.65
C GLU A 52 -3.18 -6.79 -3.83
N ILE A 53 -3.46 -7.79 -3.00
CA ILE A 53 -2.84 -9.11 -3.12
C ILE A 53 -3.30 -9.76 -4.42
N ILE A 54 -4.61 -9.79 -4.67
CA ILE A 54 -5.18 -10.37 -5.89
C ILE A 54 -4.65 -9.65 -7.14
N HIS A 55 -4.58 -8.32 -7.08
CA HIS A 55 -4.09 -7.51 -8.18
C HIS A 55 -2.61 -7.81 -8.48
N PHE A 56 -1.75 -7.75 -7.47
CA PHE A 56 -0.30 -7.91 -7.64
C PHE A 56 0.17 -9.37 -7.70
N GLN A 57 -0.75 -10.33 -7.64
CA GLN A 57 -0.50 -11.69 -8.14
C GLN A 57 -0.62 -11.76 -9.67
N LYS A 58 -1.52 -10.98 -10.27
CA LYS A 58 -1.67 -10.92 -11.73
C LYS A 58 -0.61 -10.03 -12.37
N HIS A 59 -0.32 -8.89 -11.75
CA HIS A 59 0.73 -7.97 -12.17
C HIS A 59 1.92 -8.07 -11.22
N SER A 60 3.14 -8.10 -11.74
CA SER A 60 4.33 -8.25 -10.90
C SER A 60 4.50 -7.08 -9.91
N PHE A 61 4.67 -7.39 -8.61
CA PHE A 61 4.97 -6.39 -7.57
C PHE A 61 6.36 -5.73 -7.73
N LYS A 62 7.16 -6.13 -8.74
CA LYS A 62 8.38 -5.39 -9.12
C LYS A 62 8.05 -4.14 -9.95
N ASP A 63 6.88 -4.13 -10.60
CA ASP A 63 6.46 -3.10 -11.54
C ASP A 63 5.53 -2.10 -10.86
N ILE A 64 6.02 -1.52 -9.76
CA ILE A 64 5.27 -0.55 -8.96
C ILE A 64 6.03 0.77 -8.83
N ASN A 65 5.27 1.85 -8.68
CA ASN A 65 5.72 3.12 -8.12
C ASN A 65 5.21 3.24 -6.70
N ILE A 66 6.01 3.85 -5.82
CA ILE A 66 5.64 4.12 -4.43
C ILE A 66 5.81 5.61 -4.19
N LEU A 67 4.73 6.25 -3.73
CA LEU A 67 4.72 7.66 -3.36
C LEU A 67 4.29 7.79 -1.90
N ILE A 68 5.03 8.57 -1.12
CA ILE A 68 4.63 8.94 0.23
C ILE A 68 3.72 10.16 0.12
N LEU A 69 2.48 10.01 0.57
CA LEU A 69 1.48 11.07 0.48
C LEU A 69 1.51 11.99 1.70
N LYS A 70 1.66 11.41 2.89
CA LYS A 70 1.62 12.17 4.13
C LYS A 70 2.33 11.46 5.27
N HIS A 71 3.06 12.24 6.08
CA HIS A 71 3.49 11.84 7.41
C HIS A 71 2.41 12.23 8.44
N ILE A 72 2.15 11.34 9.38
CA ILE A 72 1.10 11.46 10.40
C ILE A 72 1.78 11.48 11.76
N GLU A 73 1.59 12.57 12.50
CA GLU A 73 2.13 12.72 13.85
C GLU A 73 1.27 11.95 14.86
N ASP A 74 -0.05 12.12 14.81
CA ASP A 74 -1.00 11.40 15.64
C ASP A 74 -1.47 10.10 14.97
N LEU A 75 -0.99 8.97 15.50
CA LEU A 75 -1.33 7.63 15.01
C LEU A 75 -2.83 7.32 15.03
N ASN A 76 -3.60 7.96 15.92
CA ASN A 76 -5.05 7.76 15.99
C ASN A 76 -5.76 8.31 14.75
N LEU A 77 -5.24 9.42 14.18
CA LEU A 77 -5.79 10.03 12.96
C LEU A 77 -5.35 9.32 11.68
N ARG A 78 -4.40 8.38 11.76
CA ARG A 78 -3.82 7.72 10.59
C ARG A 78 -4.87 6.96 9.77
N LEU A 79 -5.79 6.26 10.43
CA LEU A 79 -6.86 5.51 9.76
C LEU A 79 -7.88 6.43 9.08
N ASP A 80 -8.21 7.55 9.70
CA ASP A 80 -9.12 8.53 9.11
C ASP A 80 -8.47 9.22 7.90
N HIS A 81 -7.18 9.53 7.99
CA HIS A 81 -6.42 10.04 6.87
C HIS A 81 -6.35 9.05 5.70
N GLU A 82 -6.15 7.76 5.97
CA GLU A 82 -6.20 6.71 4.93
C GLU A 82 -7.55 6.73 4.20
N LYS A 83 -8.66 6.69 4.94
CA LYS A 83 -10.01 6.76 4.35
C LYS A 83 -10.22 8.00 3.51
N ILE A 84 -9.77 9.17 3.99
CA ILE A 84 -9.85 10.44 3.24
C ILE A 84 -9.10 10.33 1.90
N TYR A 85 -7.89 9.76 1.90
CA TYR A 85 -7.11 9.61 0.67
C TYR A 85 -7.74 8.60 -0.29
N ILE A 86 -8.32 7.51 0.21
CA ILE A 86 -9.05 6.54 -0.61
C ILE A 86 -10.26 7.19 -1.28
N CYS A 87 -11.06 7.94 -0.52
CA CYS A 87 -12.21 8.67 -1.05
C CYS A 87 -11.80 9.73 -2.09
N LYS A 88 -10.69 10.45 -1.85
CA LYS A 88 -10.21 11.51 -2.76
C LYS A 88 -9.61 10.97 -4.05
N LEU A 89 -8.90 9.84 -3.99
CA LEU A 89 -8.08 9.34 -5.10
C LEU A 89 -8.73 8.18 -5.88
N LYS A 90 -9.97 7.78 -5.53
CA LYS A 90 -10.73 6.69 -6.17
C LYS A 90 -9.89 5.42 -6.34
N THR A 91 -9.26 4.98 -5.27
CA THR A 91 -8.37 3.80 -5.26
C THR A 91 -9.11 2.53 -4.85
N LEU A 92 -8.49 1.37 -5.07
CA LEU A 92 -9.00 0.11 -4.51
C LEU A 92 -8.99 0.16 -2.98
N ASN A 93 -9.98 -0.50 -2.37
CA ASN A 93 -10.23 -0.58 -0.94
C ASN A 93 -10.31 -2.05 -0.53
#